data_AF-A0A7V9GSR3-F1
#
_entry.id   AF-A0A7V9GSR3-F1
#
_cell.length_a   1.000
_cell.length_b   1.000
_cell.length_c   1.000
_cell.angle_alpha   90.00
_cell.angle_beta   90.00
_cell.angle_gamma   90.00
#
_symmetry.space_group_name_H-M   'P 1'
#
loop_
_entity.id
_entity.type
_entity.pdbx_description
1 polymer ?
#
loop_
_entity_poly.entity_id
_entity_poly.type
_entity_poly.pdbx_seq_one_letter_code
_entity_poly.pdbx_strand_id
1 'polypeptide(L)'
;MSPAEAMEHVSQRLPGLDPQARAALSLLELVGRARSDIAAERGWSEAEVGDALARGRKALRRSLLQLPGTGWCERAERLLSDDLDGVLDDRGARVLSGHLARCERCVEHDRKLAQARDGLVRELEEAEPVRPEPRLAPEPPGEPEPEVIELPDTEPTEEREVEIVEVEQETAPEPTVEDDVAAAVVKRSITEALGNVAWLGMFGIAVLLAVLSIVLVVAATVGGVDRIF
;
A
#
# COMPACT_ATOMS: atom_id res chain seq x y z
N MET A 1 9.09 5.03 -9.43
CA MET A 1 8.42 4.68 -10.69
C MET A 1 7.73 5.90 -11.28
N SER A 2 7.76 6.08 -12.60
CA SER A 2 6.98 7.14 -13.24
C SER A 2 5.49 6.74 -13.39
N PRO A 3 4.54 7.69 -13.32
CA PRO A 3 3.13 7.39 -13.56
C PRO A 3 2.86 6.77 -14.94
N ALA A 4 3.63 7.14 -15.96
CA ALA A 4 3.47 6.62 -17.31
C ALA A 4 3.82 5.12 -17.39
N GLU A 5 4.94 4.71 -16.78
CA GLU A 5 5.32 3.28 -16.70
C GLU A 5 4.28 2.46 -15.93
N ALA A 6 3.79 2.97 -14.81
CA ALA A 6 2.73 2.31 -14.03
C ALA A 6 1.42 2.16 -14.84
N MET A 7 1.06 3.16 -15.66
CA MET A 7 -0.11 3.10 -16.53
C MET A 7 0.06 2.10 -17.68
N GLU A 8 1.26 2.01 -18.25
CA GLU A 8 1.58 1.04 -19.29
C GLU A 8 1.53 -0.39 -18.74
N HIS A 9 2.12 -0.63 -17.57
CA HIS A 9 2.07 -1.94 -16.89
C HIS A 9 0.63 -2.42 -16.66
N VAL A 10 -0.24 -1.55 -16.13
CA VAL A 10 -1.66 -1.89 -15.93
C VAL A 10 -2.39 -2.08 -17.26
N SER A 11 -2.06 -1.31 -18.31
CA SER A 11 -2.63 -1.48 -19.65
C SER A 11 -2.35 -2.86 -20.23
N GLN A 12 -1.10 -3.32 -20.11
CA GLN A 12 -0.67 -4.64 -20.58
C GLN A 12 -1.34 -5.77 -19.78
N ARG A 13 -1.44 -5.59 -18.46
CA ARG A 13 -2.00 -6.60 -17.56
C ARG A 13 -3.52 -6.74 -17.68
N LEU A 14 -4.23 -5.64 -17.90
CA LEU A 14 -5.70 -5.56 -17.94
C LEU A 14 -6.18 -4.95 -19.26
N PRO A 15 -6.03 -5.67 -20.39
CA PRO A 15 -6.48 -5.20 -21.69
C PRO A 15 -8.01 -5.04 -21.68
N GLY A 16 -8.49 -3.81 -21.83
CA GLY A 16 -9.92 -3.47 -21.81
C GLY A 16 -10.41 -2.75 -20.56
N LEU A 17 -9.56 -2.52 -19.56
CA LEU A 17 -9.91 -1.63 -18.45
C LEU A 17 -10.10 -0.19 -18.96
N ASP A 18 -11.13 0.53 -18.50
CA ASP A 18 -11.37 1.92 -18.93
C ASP A 18 -10.23 2.86 -18.51
N PRO A 19 -9.96 3.95 -19.24
CA PRO A 19 -8.81 4.83 -18.96
C PRO A 19 -8.83 5.46 -17.55
N GLN A 20 -10.03 5.72 -17.00
CA GLN A 20 -10.17 6.33 -15.68
C GLN A 20 -9.80 5.33 -14.58
N ALA A 21 -10.38 4.12 -14.63
CA ALA A 21 -10.07 3.04 -13.70
C ALA A 21 -8.60 2.62 -13.79
N ARG A 22 -8.03 2.62 -14.99
CA ARG A 22 -6.61 2.33 -15.20
C ARG A 22 -5.72 3.37 -14.52
N ALA A 23 -5.94 4.65 -14.78
CA ALA A 23 -5.15 5.71 -14.17
C ALA A 23 -5.27 5.71 -12.64
N ALA A 24 -6.48 5.54 -12.10
CA ALA A 24 -6.69 5.46 -10.65
C ALA A 24 -5.93 4.27 -10.03
N LEU A 25 -6.05 3.07 -10.63
CA LEU A 25 -5.39 1.87 -10.14
C LEU A 25 -3.86 1.98 -10.20
N SER A 26 -3.31 2.50 -11.29
CA SER A 26 -1.85 2.73 -11.44
C SER A 26 -1.31 3.72 -10.42
N LEU A 27 -1.98 4.86 -10.25
CA LEU A 27 -1.53 5.90 -9.32
C LEU A 27 -1.61 5.45 -7.85
N LEU A 28 -2.68 4.73 -7.49
CA LEU A 28 -2.85 4.27 -6.12
C LEU A 28 -1.98 3.06 -5.79
N GLU A 29 -2.07 1.98 -6.57
CA GLU A 29 -1.46 0.69 -6.21
C GLU A 29 0.05 0.63 -6.52
N LEU A 30 0.52 1.35 -7.54
CA LEU A 30 1.92 1.24 -8.00
C LEU A 30 2.75 2.49 -7.70
N VAL A 31 2.12 3.67 -7.76
CA VAL A 31 2.80 4.94 -7.43
C VAL A 31 2.63 5.29 -5.95
N GLY A 32 1.62 4.76 -5.27
CA GLY A 32 1.37 5.00 -3.85
C GLY A 32 0.74 6.37 -3.54
N ARG A 33 -0.03 6.93 -4.48
CA ARG A 33 -0.78 8.19 -4.26
C ARG A 33 -2.02 7.96 -3.40
N ALA A 34 -2.37 8.93 -2.55
CA ALA A 34 -3.64 8.89 -1.84
C ALA A 34 -4.82 9.24 -2.78
N ARG A 35 -6.04 8.82 -2.42
CA ARG A 35 -7.25 9.11 -3.23
C ARG A 35 -7.49 10.60 -3.45
N SER A 36 -7.28 11.42 -2.42
CA SER A 36 -7.42 12.89 -2.48
C SER A 36 -6.42 13.51 -3.46
N ASP A 37 -5.19 13.00 -3.50
CA ASP A 37 -4.15 13.50 -4.41
C ASP A 37 -4.49 13.16 -5.86
N ILE A 38 -4.98 11.93 -6.10
CA ILE A 38 -5.45 11.50 -7.42
C ILE A 38 -6.64 12.37 -7.87
N ALA A 39 -7.58 12.64 -6.96
CA ALA A 39 -8.73 13.51 -7.24
C ALA A 39 -8.26 14.90 -7.68
N ALA A 40 -7.37 15.52 -6.92
CA ALA A 40 -6.81 16.84 -7.22
C ALA A 40 -6.00 16.87 -8.53
N GLU A 41 -5.09 15.91 -8.73
CA GLU A 41 -4.22 15.83 -9.92
C GLU A 41 -5.03 15.65 -11.21
N ARG A 42 -6.12 14.87 -11.15
CA ARG A 42 -6.92 14.50 -12.32
C ARG A 42 -8.14 15.39 -12.54
N GLY A 43 -8.44 16.29 -11.59
CA GLY A 43 -9.65 17.11 -11.61
C GLY A 43 -10.92 16.27 -11.45
N TRP A 44 -10.86 15.20 -10.65
CA TRP A 44 -12.00 14.34 -10.33
C TRP A 44 -12.48 14.59 -8.91
N SER A 45 -13.70 14.22 -8.59
CA SER A 45 -14.17 14.07 -7.22
C SER A 45 -13.60 12.80 -6.57
N GLU A 46 -13.49 12.77 -5.25
CA GLU A 46 -13.08 11.55 -4.53
C GLU A 46 -14.03 10.38 -4.76
N ALA A 47 -15.32 10.66 -4.97
CA ALA A 47 -16.32 9.66 -5.32
C ALA A 47 -16.01 9.00 -6.68
N GLU A 48 -15.64 9.80 -7.69
CA GLU A 48 -15.23 9.31 -9.01
C GLU A 48 -13.95 8.49 -8.94
N VAL A 49 -12.97 8.90 -8.12
CA VAL A 49 -11.75 8.11 -7.88
C VAL A 49 -12.12 6.76 -7.26
N GLY A 50 -12.96 6.75 -6.23
CA GLY A 50 -13.39 5.51 -5.59
C GLY A 50 -14.12 4.57 -6.56
N ASP A 51 -15.00 5.11 -7.41
CA ASP A 51 -15.72 4.31 -8.40
C ASP A 51 -14.78 3.75 -9.48
N ALA A 52 -13.81 4.55 -9.91
CA ALA A 52 -12.76 4.11 -10.83
C ALA A 52 -11.88 2.99 -10.21
N LEU A 53 -11.47 3.14 -8.95
CA LEU A 53 -10.72 2.11 -8.21
C LEU A 53 -11.52 0.82 -8.05
N ALA A 54 -12.80 0.91 -7.73
CA ALA A 54 -13.67 -0.26 -7.60
C ALA A 54 -13.79 -1.03 -8.91
N ARG A 55 -13.92 -0.33 -10.05
CA ARG A 55 -13.89 -0.97 -11.39
C ARG A 55 -12.52 -1.61 -11.69
N GLY A 56 -11.44 -0.90 -11.40
CA GLY A 56 -10.06 -1.37 -11.57
C GLY A 56 -9.77 -2.64 -10.79
N ARG A 57 -10.09 -2.65 -9.48
CA ARG A 57 -9.90 -3.79 -8.59
C ARG A 57 -10.79 -4.97 -8.95
N LYS A 58 -12.04 -4.72 -9.36
CA LYS A 58 -12.93 -5.76 -9.90
C LYS A 58 -12.35 -6.41 -11.15
N ALA A 59 -11.82 -5.63 -12.08
CA ALA A 59 -11.15 -6.14 -13.27
C ALA A 59 -9.88 -6.92 -12.91
N LEU A 60 -9.06 -6.40 -11.99
CA LEU A 60 -7.83 -7.04 -11.52
C LEU A 60 -8.11 -8.40 -10.90
N ARG A 61 -9.05 -8.50 -9.95
CA ARG A 61 -9.51 -9.77 -9.36
C ARG A 61 -9.99 -10.75 -10.43
N ARG A 62 -10.78 -10.27 -11.40
CA ARG A 62 -11.32 -11.07 -12.51
C ARG A 62 -10.24 -11.65 -13.43
N SER A 63 -9.04 -11.07 -13.45
CA SER A 63 -7.89 -11.65 -14.15
C SER A 63 -7.43 -12.97 -13.53
N LEU A 64 -7.70 -13.20 -12.23
CA LEU A 64 -7.41 -14.46 -11.54
C LEU A 64 -8.63 -15.38 -11.48
N LEU A 65 -9.82 -14.83 -11.20
CA LEU A 65 -11.01 -15.64 -11.00
C LEU A 65 -12.29 -14.91 -11.45
N GLN A 66 -12.97 -15.49 -12.42
CA GLN A 66 -14.29 -15.08 -12.85
C GLN A 66 -15.35 -15.68 -11.93
N LEU A 67 -15.97 -14.83 -11.11
CA LEU A 67 -17.11 -15.22 -10.27
C LEU A 67 -18.34 -14.40 -10.65
N PRO A 68 -19.49 -15.06 -10.91
CA PRO A 68 -20.73 -14.37 -11.14
C PRO A 68 -21.16 -13.64 -9.85
N GLY A 69 -21.41 -12.34 -9.94
CA GLY A 69 -21.92 -11.52 -8.85
C GLY A 69 -23.45 -11.46 -8.87
N THR A 70 -24.08 -11.46 -7.70
CA THR A 70 -25.42 -10.90 -7.54
C THR A 70 -25.29 -9.40 -7.24
N GLY A 71 -26.33 -8.59 -7.46
CA GLY A 71 -26.25 -7.14 -7.20
C GLY A 71 -25.86 -6.76 -5.76
N TRP A 72 -26.05 -7.66 -4.78
CA TRP A 72 -25.51 -7.48 -3.43
C TRP A 72 -23.99 -7.69 -3.34
N CYS A 73 -23.45 -8.70 -4.03
CA CYS A 73 -21.99 -8.90 -4.09
C CYS A 73 -21.29 -7.75 -4.81
N GLU A 74 -21.92 -7.12 -5.80
CA GLU A 74 -21.34 -5.94 -6.45
C GLU A 74 -21.21 -4.75 -5.49
N ARG A 75 -22.21 -4.55 -4.62
CA ARG A 75 -22.10 -3.54 -3.55
C ARG A 75 -21.03 -3.91 -2.52
N ALA A 76 -20.92 -5.18 -2.15
CA ALA A 76 -19.87 -5.63 -1.24
C ALA A 76 -18.47 -5.42 -1.85
N GLU A 77 -18.27 -5.65 -3.14
CA GLU A 77 -17.02 -5.36 -3.85
C GLU A 77 -16.66 -3.86 -3.80
N ARG A 78 -17.65 -2.96 -3.89
CA ARG A 78 -17.43 -1.52 -3.71
C ARG A 78 -16.94 -1.20 -2.30
N LEU A 79 -17.60 -1.76 -1.27
CA LEU A 79 -17.22 -1.56 0.13
C LEU A 79 -15.84 -2.15 0.44
N LEU A 80 -15.50 -3.32 -0.10
CA LEU A 80 -14.15 -3.90 0.00
C LEU A 80 -13.09 -2.95 -0.57
N SER A 81 -13.37 -2.33 -1.73
CA SER A 81 -12.47 -1.34 -2.31
C SER A 81 -12.32 -0.10 -1.43
N ASP A 82 -13.35 0.33 -0.71
CA ASP A 82 -13.26 1.46 0.22
C ASP A 82 -12.54 1.10 1.52
N ASP A 83 -12.74 -0.13 2.01
CA ASP A 83 -12.08 -0.68 3.19
C ASP A 83 -10.56 -0.75 2.99
N LEU A 84 -10.12 -1.23 1.82
CA LEU A 84 -8.70 -1.28 1.43
C LEU A 84 -8.00 0.08 1.46
N ASP A 85 -8.75 1.16 1.24
CA ASP A 85 -8.23 2.53 1.23
C ASP A 85 -8.46 3.24 2.58
N GLY A 86 -9.02 2.54 3.57
CA GLY A 86 -9.27 3.08 4.91
C GLY A 86 -10.33 4.19 4.96
N VAL A 87 -11.13 4.36 3.90
CA VAL A 87 -12.15 5.42 3.80
C VAL A 87 -13.55 4.96 4.18
N LEU A 88 -13.70 3.69 4.56
CA LEU A 88 -14.98 3.13 4.96
C LEU A 88 -15.40 3.66 6.34
N ASP A 89 -16.62 4.18 6.45
CA ASP A 89 -17.19 4.63 7.71
C ASP A 89 -17.64 3.46 8.60
N ASP A 90 -17.92 3.71 9.89
CA ASP A 90 -18.36 2.68 10.84
C ASP A 90 -19.60 1.91 10.36
N ARG A 91 -20.51 2.60 9.67
CA ARG A 91 -21.71 1.99 9.12
C ARG A 91 -21.35 1.03 7.98
N GLY A 92 -20.53 1.47 7.04
CA GLY A 92 -20.02 0.69 5.93
C GLY A 92 -19.27 -0.55 6.41
N ALA A 93 -18.38 -0.39 7.40
CA ALA A 93 -17.62 -1.49 8.00
C ALA A 93 -18.53 -2.55 8.63
N ARG A 94 -19.56 -2.14 9.38
CA ARG A 94 -20.58 -3.06 9.94
C ARG A 94 -21.40 -3.77 8.86
N VAL A 95 -21.75 -3.07 7.78
CA VAL A 95 -22.49 -3.68 6.65
C VAL A 95 -21.63 -4.70 5.93
N LEU A 96 -20.37 -4.36 5.66
CA LEU A 96 -19.41 -5.24 4.98
C LEU A 96 -19.12 -6.49 5.81
N SER A 97 -18.71 -6.33 7.07
CA SER A 97 -18.47 -7.45 8.00
C SER A 97 -19.68 -8.37 8.12
N GLY A 98 -20.88 -7.80 8.30
CA GLY A 98 -22.12 -8.57 8.37
C GLY A 98 -22.41 -9.35 7.08
N HIS A 99 -22.01 -8.85 5.91
CA HIS A 99 -22.13 -9.57 4.63
C HIS A 99 -21.09 -10.69 4.50
N LEU A 100 -19.81 -10.39 4.80
CA LEU A 100 -18.71 -11.36 4.73
C LEU A 100 -18.96 -12.57 5.65
N ALA A 101 -19.56 -12.35 6.83
CA ALA A 101 -19.96 -13.42 7.74
C ALA A 101 -21.00 -14.40 7.15
N ARG A 102 -21.70 -14.04 6.07
CA ARG A 102 -22.79 -14.83 5.47
C ARG A 102 -22.54 -15.22 4.02
N CYS A 103 -21.49 -14.69 3.39
CA CYS A 103 -21.25 -14.86 1.96
C CYS A 103 -19.80 -15.29 1.68
N GLU A 104 -19.58 -16.61 1.64
CA GLU A 104 -18.28 -17.21 1.32
C GLU A 104 -17.70 -16.73 -0.02
N ARG A 105 -18.56 -16.43 -1.00
CA ARG A 105 -18.14 -15.87 -2.29
C ARG A 105 -17.45 -14.50 -2.14
N CYS A 106 -17.94 -13.63 -1.27
CA CYS A 106 -17.32 -12.32 -1.06
C CYS A 106 -16.05 -12.42 -0.21
N VAL A 107 -15.94 -13.41 0.68
CA VAL A 107 -14.67 -13.77 1.32
C VAL A 107 -13.65 -14.21 0.27
N GLU A 108 -14.07 -15.02 -0.70
CA GLU A 108 -13.21 -15.42 -1.81
C GLU A 108 -12.85 -14.24 -2.73
N HIS A 109 -13.77 -13.30 -2.95
CA HIS A 109 -13.49 -12.09 -3.71
C HIS A 109 -12.37 -11.26 -3.07
N ASP A 110 -12.44 -11.07 -1.76
CA ASP A 110 -11.46 -10.32 -0.99
C ASP A 110 -10.07 -10.99 -1.06
N ARG A 111 -10.00 -12.29 -0.77
CA ARG A 111 -8.77 -13.08 -0.87
C ARG A 111 -8.14 -13.00 -2.27
N LYS A 112 -8.96 -13.12 -3.32
CA LYS A 112 -8.48 -13.07 -4.71
C LYS A 112 -8.08 -11.66 -5.14
N LEU A 113 -8.71 -10.64 -4.58
CA LEU A 113 -8.30 -9.26 -4.81
C LEU A 113 -6.94 -8.99 -4.17
N ALA A 114 -6.71 -9.39 -2.91
CA ALA A 114 -5.41 -9.30 -2.26
C ALA A 114 -4.32 -10.00 -3.09
N GLN A 115 -4.55 -11.27 -3.47
CA GLN A 115 -3.62 -12.03 -4.33
C GLN A 115 -3.31 -11.32 -5.65
N ALA A 116 -4.32 -10.71 -6.29
CA ALA A 116 -4.14 -10.04 -7.57
C ALA A 116 -3.37 -8.72 -7.44
N ARG A 117 -3.54 -7.99 -6.32
CA ARG A 117 -2.78 -6.77 -6.02
C ARG A 117 -1.31 -7.08 -5.78
N ASP A 118 -1.02 -8.08 -4.93
CA ASP A 118 0.34 -8.53 -4.66
C ASP A 118 1.02 -9.01 -5.95
N GLY A 119 0.27 -9.74 -6.78
CA GLY A 119 0.73 -10.16 -8.10
C GLY A 119 1.07 -8.99 -9.02
N LEU A 120 0.25 -7.95 -9.05
CA LEU A 120 0.47 -6.76 -9.89
C LEU A 120 1.76 -6.01 -9.51
N VAL A 121 2.02 -5.85 -8.21
CA VAL A 121 3.23 -5.19 -7.69
C VAL A 121 4.47 -6.06 -7.95
N ARG A 122 4.41 -7.36 -7.63
CA ARG A 122 5.54 -8.27 -7.84
C ARG A 122 5.94 -8.40 -9.31
N GLU A 123 4.96 -8.51 -10.23
CA GLU A 123 5.24 -8.58 -11.67
C GLU A 123 6.01 -7.35 -12.17
N LEU A 124 5.82 -6.19 -11.52
CA LEU A 124 6.48 -4.94 -11.87
C LEU A 124 7.89 -4.86 -11.31
N GLU A 125 8.10 -5.29 -10.06
CA GLU A 125 9.42 -5.42 -9.45
C GLU A 125 10.31 -6.42 -10.23
N GLU A 126 9.72 -7.50 -10.73
CA GLU A 126 10.41 -8.48 -11.58
C GLU A 126 10.70 -7.97 -13.00
N ALA A 127 9.86 -7.05 -13.50
CA ALA A 127 10.00 -6.47 -14.84
C ALA A 127 11.02 -5.32 -14.90
N GLU A 128 11.35 -4.66 -13.78
CA GLU A 128 12.46 -3.71 -13.74
C GLU A 128 13.76 -4.47 -14.08
N PRO A 129 14.36 -4.25 -15.26
CA PRO A 129 15.58 -4.95 -15.62
C PRO A 129 16.62 -4.59 -14.57
N VAL A 130 17.26 -5.60 -13.96
CA VAL A 130 18.41 -5.41 -13.07
C VAL A 130 19.31 -4.41 -13.77
N ARG A 131 19.33 -3.18 -13.26
CA ARG A 131 20.16 -2.10 -13.83
C ARG A 131 21.54 -2.72 -13.88
N PRO A 132 22.14 -2.93 -15.08
CA PRO A 132 23.45 -3.57 -15.14
C PRO A 132 24.32 -2.76 -14.19
N GLU A 133 24.88 -3.44 -13.17
CA GLU A 133 25.79 -2.78 -12.23
C GLU A 133 26.70 -1.89 -13.06
N PRO A 134 26.90 -0.62 -12.68
CA PRO A 134 27.76 0.27 -13.44
C PRO A 134 29.04 -0.52 -13.68
N ARG A 135 29.28 -0.96 -14.93
CA ARG A 135 30.56 -1.56 -15.26
C ARG A 135 31.51 -0.46 -14.88
N LEU A 136 32.29 -0.66 -13.82
CA LEU A 136 33.41 0.19 -13.50
C LEU A 136 34.12 0.36 -14.83
N ALA A 137 34.01 1.58 -15.39
CA ALA A 137 34.72 1.89 -16.60
C ALA A 137 36.16 1.50 -16.29
N PRO A 138 36.86 0.76 -17.19
CA PRO A 138 38.27 0.50 -16.99
C PRO A 138 38.90 1.84 -16.62
N GLU A 139 39.58 1.89 -15.48
CA GLU A 139 40.17 3.13 -14.97
C GLU A 139 40.87 3.82 -16.14
N PRO A 140 40.51 5.07 -16.47
CA PRO A 140 41.16 5.77 -17.56
C PRO A 140 42.67 5.70 -17.30
N PRO A 141 43.49 5.36 -18.33
CA PRO A 141 44.94 5.37 -18.17
C PRO A 141 45.34 6.74 -17.62
N GLY A 142 46.07 6.72 -16.50
CA GLY A 142 46.30 7.86 -15.62
C GLY A 142 46.41 9.18 -16.36
N GLU A 143 45.47 10.09 -16.04
CA GLU A 143 45.58 11.49 -16.42
C GLU A 143 46.94 12.01 -15.93
N PRO A 144 47.75 12.65 -16.80
CA PRO A 144 48.97 13.30 -16.37
C PRO A 144 48.64 14.35 -15.29
N GLU A 145 49.46 14.39 -14.25
CA GLU A 145 49.34 15.34 -13.13
C GLU A 145 49.02 16.75 -13.65
N PRO A 146 47.96 17.41 -13.12
CA PRO A 146 47.61 18.75 -13.57
C PRO A 146 48.77 19.69 -13.29
N GLU A 147 49.28 20.31 -14.34
CA GLU A 147 50.20 21.44 -14.24
C GLU A 147 49.46 22.57 -13.51
N VAL A 148 50.01 22.98 -12.37
CA VAL A 148 49.45 24.01 -11.50
C VAL A 148 49.44 25.33 -12.26
N ILE A 149 48.30 25.68 -12.86
CA ILE A 149 48.06 27.01 -13.40
C ILE A 149 47.64 27.88 -12.21
N GLU A 150 48.56 28.75 -11.78
CA GLU A 150 48.29 29.82 -10.81
C GLU A 150 47.20 30.74 -11.38
N LEU A 151 45.98 30.64 -10.82
CA LEU A 151 44.93 31.60 -11.10
C LEU A 151 45.32 32.95 -10.48
N PRO A 152 45.24 34.06 -11.23
CA PRO A 152 45.40 35.39 -10.65
C PRO A 152 44.24 35.70 -9.69
N ASP A 153 44.60 36.32 -8.56
CA ASP A 153 43.70 36.81 -7.52
C ASP A 153 42.56 37.63 -8.13
N THR A 154 41.34 37.11 -8.00
CA THR A 154 40.12 37.87 -8.32
C THR A 154 39.63 38.54 -7.04
N GLU A 155 39.54 39.87 -7.11
CA GLU A 155 39.08 40.75 -6.04
C GLU A 155 37.65 40.40 -5.57
N PRO A 156 37.33 40.65 -4.28
CA PRO A 156 36.07 40.23 -3.69
C PRO A 156 34.91 41.04 -4.26
N THR A 157 33.95 40.35 -4.85
CA THR A 157 32.69 40.92 -5.32
C THR A 157 31.78 41.22 -4.12
N GLU A 158 31.40 42.49 -4.00
CA GLU A 158 30.47 43.09 -3.05
C GLU A 158 29.24 42.22 -2.75
N GLU A 159 29.00 42.00 -1.46
CA GLU A 159 27.76 41.48 -0.89
C GLU A 159 26.61 42.41 -1.25
N ARG A 160 25.73 41.95 -2.13
CA ARG A 160 24.46 42.62 -2.41
C ARG A 160 23.46 42.23 -1.34
N GLU A 161 23.24 43.14 -0.39
CA GLU A 161 22.19 43.10 0.62
C GLU A 161 20.82 42.97 -0.06
N VAL A 162 20.15 41.82 0.16
CA VAL A 162 18.79 41.58 -0.31
C VAL A 162 17.85 42.10 0.76
N GLU A 163 17.24 43.25 0.48
CA GLU A 163 16.15 43.84 1.27
C GLU A 163 14.95 42.88 1.27
N ILE A 164 14.70 42.29 2.43
CA ILE A 164 13.56 41.41 2.67
C ILE A 164 12.33 42.31 2.81
N VAL A 165 11.48 42.35 1.79
CA VAL A 165 10.17 43.00 1.86
C VAL A 165 9.27 42.14 2.76
N GLU A 166 8.98 42.66 3.94
CA GLU A 166 8.04 42.10 4.90
C GLU A 166 6.62 42.22 4.34
N VAL A 167 6.06 41.10 3.86
CA VAL A 167 4.67 41.03 3.39
C VAL A 167 3.79 40.89 4.62
N GLU A 168 3.07 41.97 4.93
CA GLU A 168 2.06 42.04 5.98
C GLU A 168 0.95 41.01 5.71
N GLN A 169 0.97 39.92 6.49
CA GLN A 169 0.03 38.82 6.37
C GLN A 169 -1.26 39.20 7.09
N GLU A 170 -2.27 39.61 6.31
CA GLU A 170 -3.62 39.88 6.79
C GLU A 170 -4.20 38.61 7.42
N THR A 171 -4.37 38.66 8.75
CA THR A 171 -4.85 37.56 9.58
C THR A 171 -6.35 37.40 9.41
N ALA A 172 -6.75 36.39 8.63
CA ALA A 172 -8.11 35.88 8.61
C ALA A 172 -8.39 35.08 9.90
N PRO A 173 -9.58 35.21 10.51
CA PRO A 173 -9.89 34.57 11.79
C PRO A 173 -9.94 33.04 11.68
N GLU A 174 -9.27 32.38 12.63
CA GLU A 174 -9.21 30.93 12.81
C GLU A 174 -10.60 30.32 13.03
N PRO A 175 -10.96 29.23 12.33
CA PRO A 175 -12.00 28.33 12.80
C PRO A 175 -11.41 27.38 13.86
N THR A 176 -11.83 27.56 15.11
CA THR A 176 -11.54 26.63 16.22
C THR A 176 -12.19 25.27 15.96
N VAL A 177 -11.45 24.33 15.38
CA VAL A 177 -11.85 22.91 15.21
C VAL A 177 -10.63 22.00 15.49
N GLU A 178 -9.96 22.18 16.63
CA GLU A 178 -8.76 21.40 16.95
C GLU A 178 -8.95 20.29 18.00
N ASP A 179 -10.10 20.21 18.68
CA ASP A 179 -10.27 19.21 19.76
C ASP A 179 -10.88 17.86 19.32
N ASP A 180 -11.57 17.77 18.17
CA ASP A 180 -12.25 16.52 17.77
C ASP A 180 -11.40 15.60 16.86
N VAL A 181 -10.45 16.15 16.11
CA VAL A 181 -9.67 15.37 15.11
C VAL A 181 -8.55 14.57 15.78
N ALA A 182 -7.89 15.15 16.80
CA ALA A 182 -6.84 14.46 17.56
C ALA A 182 -7.39 13.24 18.32
N ALA A 183 -8.60 13.32 18.87
CA ALA A 183 -9.23 12.22 19.58
C ALA A 183 -9.63 11.04 18.65
N ALA A 184 -9.97 11.33 17.40
CA ALA A 184 -10.34 10.31 16.41
C ALA A 184 -9.12 9.55 15.87
N VAL A 185 -8.01 10.25 15.61
CA VAL A 185 -6.77 9.63 15.11
C VAL A 185 -6.12 8.73 16.17
N VAL A 186 -6.13 9.13 17.44
CA VAL A 186 -5.57 8.32 18.54
C VAL A 186 -6.40 7.06 18.81
N LYS A 187 -7.74 7.12 18.69
CA LYS A 187 -8.60 5.94 18.86
C LYS A 187 -8.35 4.86 17.80
N ARG A 188 -8.07 5.24 16.56
CA ARG A 188 -7.85 4.31 15.43
C ARG A 188 -6.57 3.49 15.59
N SER A 189 -5.49 4.12 16.04
CA SER A 189 -4.19 3.46 16.32
C SER A 189 -4.29 2.40 17.43
N ILE A 190 -5.07 2.67 18.49
CA ILE A 190 -5.20 1.76 19.64
C ILE A 190 -6.00 0.49 19.27
N THR A 191 -7.03 0.62 18.42
CA THR A 191 -7.84 -0.54 18.00
C THR A 191 -7.08 -1.51 17.07
N GLU A 192 -6.20 -1.00 16.21
CA GLU A 192 -5.37 -1.85 15.34
C GLU A 192 -4.25 -2.55 16.13
N ALA A 193 -3.67 -1.88 17.13
CA ALA A 193 -2.66 -2.49 18.00
C ALA A 193 -3.22 -3.62 18.87
N LEU A 194 -4.46 -3.51 19.36
CA LEU A 194 -5.08 -4.54 20.20
C LEU A 194 -5.49 -5.80 19.42
N GLY A 195 -5.86 -5.67 18.13
CA GLY A 195 -6.17 -6.80 17.27
C GLY A 195 -4.98 -7.73 17.03
N ASN A 196 -3.80 -7.15 16.81
CA ASN A 196 -2.57 -7.91 16.54
C ASN A 196 -2.06 -8.67 17.79
N VAL A 197 -2.25 -8.12 18.99
CA VAL A 197 -1.85 -8.77 20.25
C VAL A 197 -2.73 -9.99 20.54
N ALA A 198 -4.05 -9.91 20.30
CA ALA A 198 -4.96 -11.02 20.52
C ALA A 198 -4.66 -12.21 19.59
N TRP A 199 -4.28 -11.94 18.34
CA TRP A 199 -3.96 -12.97 17.36
C TRP A 199 -2.63 -13.69 17.67
N LEU A 200 -1.60 -12.94 18.06
CA LEU A 200 -0.32 -13.51 18.51
C LEU A 200 -0.49 -14.39 19.76
N GLY A 201 -1.34 -13.99 20.69
CA GLY A 201 -1.67 -14.80 21.88
C GLY A 201 -2.29 -16.15 21.52
N MET A 202 -3.27 -16.17 20.63
CA MET A 202 -3.90 -17.42 20.18
C MET A 202 -2.92 -18.34 19.45
N PHE A 203 -2.05 -17.81 18.58
CA PHE A 203 -1.02 -18.60 17.91
C PHE A 203 -0.01 -19.21 18.90
N GLY A 204 0.44 -18.42 19.88
CA GLY A 204 1.35 -18.91 20.93
C GLY A 204 0.75 -20.07 21.73
N ILE A 205 -0.53 -19.97 22.11
CA ILE A 205 -1.24 -21.05 22.83
C ILE A 205 -1.37 -22.30 21.96
N ALA A 206 -1.74 -22.16 20.68
CA ALA A 206 -1.89 -23.29 19.77
C ALA A 206 -0.57 -24.07 19.57
N VAL A 207 0.54 -23.35 19.38
CA VAL A 207 1.88 -23.96 19.26
C VAL A 207 2.27 -24.67 20.56
N LEU A 208 2.04 -24.04 21.71
CA LEU A 208 2.37 -24.64 23.01
C LEU A 208 1.57 -25.93 23.26
N LEU A 209 0.29 -25.96 22.92
CA LEU A 209 -0.55 -27.17 23.01
C LEU A 209 -0.08 -28.27 22.06
N ALA A 210 0.33 -27.93 20.83
CA ALA A 210 0.88 -28.89 19.88
C ALA A 210 2.18 -29.53 20.39
N VAL A 211 3.10 -28.72 20.94
CA VAL A 211 4.34 -29.21 21.55
C VAL A 211 4.06 -30.10 22.76
N LEU A 212 3.15 -29.68 23.65
CA LEU A 212 2.74 -30.48 24.81
C LEU A 212 2.18 -31.84 24.40
N SER A 213 1.34 -31.88 23.37
CA SER A 213 0.77 -33.12 22.81
C SER A 213 1.87 -34.07 22.32
N ILE A 214 2.86 -33.55 21.58
CA ILE A 214 4.00 -34.35 21.10
C ILE A 214 4.80 -34.93 22.28
N VAL A 215 5.09 -34.12 23.30
CA VAL A 215 5.83 -34.58 24.50
C VAL A 215 5.08 -35.69 25.21
N LEU A 216 3.76 -35.58 25.37
CA LEU A 216 2.94 -36.63 26.00
C LEU A 216 2.95 -37.94 25.20
N VAL A 217 2.87 -37.87 23.87
CA VAL A 217 2.98 -39.05 23.00
C VAL A 217 4.34 -39.72 23.15
N VAL A 218 5.43 -38.94 23.11
CA VAL A 218 6.79 -39.47 23.29
C VAL A 218 6.94 -40.12 24.68
N ALA A 219 6.51 -39.45 25.74
CA ALA A 219 6.57 -39.98 27.10
C ALA A 219 5.77 -41.29 27.26
N ALA A 220 4.59 -41.39 26.64
CA ALA A 220 3.80 -42.62 26.63
C ALA A 220 4.50 -43.77 25.88
N THR A 221 5.16 -43.47 24.74
CA THR A 221 5.91 -44.48 23.98
C THR A 221 7.18 -44.94 24.69
N VAL A 222 7.91 -44.04 25.36
CA VAL A 222 9.15 -44.39 26.07
C VAL A 222 8.85 -45.06 27.42
N GLY A 223 7.95 -44.50 28.23
CA GLY A 223 7.59 -45.05 29.54
C GLY A 223 6.73 -46.32 29.48
N GLY A 224 6.06 -46.58 28.35
CA GLY A 224 5.36 -47.85 28.11
C GLY A 224 6.29 -49.02 27.84
N VAL A 225 7.51 -48.78 27.35
CA VAL A 225 8.49 -49.82 27.03
C VAL A 225 9.09 -50.43 28.30
N ASP A 226 9.29 -49.62 29.36
CA ASP A 226 9.86 -50.08 30.63
C ASP A 226 8.90 -50.93 31.49
N ARG A 227 7.61 -51.06 31.11
CA ARG A 227 6.64 -51.91 31.83
C ARG A 227 6.39 -53.27 31.17
N ILE A 228 6.98 -53.52 30.00
CA ILE A 228 6.72 -54.74 29.20
C ILE A 228 7.89 -55.74 29.27
N PHE A 229 9.06 -55.33 29.77
CA PHE A 229 10.24 -56.18 29.98
C PHE A 229 10.57 -56.30 31.47
#